data_AF-A0A3N5S2V8-F1
#
_entry.id   AF-A0A3N5S2V8-F1
#
_cell.length_a   1.000
_cell.length_b   1.000
_cell.length_c   1.000
_cell.angle_alpha   90.00
_cell.angle_beta   90.00
_cell.angle_gamma   90.00
#
_symmetry.space_group_name_H-M   'P 1'
#
loop_
_entity.id
_entity.type
_entity.pdbx_description
1 polymer ?
#
loop_
_entity_poly.entity_id
_entity_poly.type
_entity_poly.pdbx_seq_one_letter_code
_entity_poly.pdbx_strand_id
1 'polypeptide(L)'
;RDGKSLIGLLHPEMGHILIPHDRERDPFLGNCPFHEDCFEGLASGPAIEKRVGRAGAILPENDPFWNIEAEYIALALMNYILILSPKKIILGGGVTQREFLFPRVRRRVSELLNGYVASKSILENIDSYIRPPGLGNQSGSLGAIALAVLAMQLDERKDDPRI
;
A
#
# COMPACT_ATOMS: atom_id res chain seq x y z
N ARG A 1 -4.19 -13.68 6.56
CA ARG A 1 -5.55 -14.16 6.92
C ARG A 1 -5.41 -15.07 8.14
N ASP A 2 -6.24 -14.88 9.17
CA ASP A 2 -6.21 -15.72 10.40
C ASP A 2 -4.82 -15.87 11.04
N GLY A 3 -4.08 -14.75 11.12
CA GLY A 3 -2.72 -14.72 11.67
C GLY A 3 -1.62 -15.29 10.75
N LYS A 4 -1.96 -15.81 9.57
CA LYS A 4 -1.02 -16.37 8.60
C LYS A 4 -0.84 -15.47 7.38
N SER A 5 0.32 -15.56 6.73
CA SER A 5 0.55 -14.93 5.42
C SER A 5 -0.45 -15.45 4.39
N LEU A 6 -0.91 -14.56 3.49
CA LEU A 6 -1.79 -14.96 2.39
C LEU A 6 -0.92 -15.55 1.27
N ILE A 7 -1.05 -16.85 1.02
CA ILE A 7 -0.37 -17.56 -0.07
C ILE A 7 -1.45 -18.33 -0.82
N GLY A 8 -1.56 -18.06 -2.13
CA GLY A 8 -2.44 -18.79 -3.05
C GLY A 8 -1.60 -19.64 -4.00
N LEU A 9 -1.76 -19.42 -5.31
CA LEU A 9 -0.83 -19.94 -6.31
C LEU A 9 0.60 -19.42 -6.08
N LEU A 10 0.72 -18.13 -5.74
CA LEU A 10 1.95 -17.42 -5.38
C LEU A 10 1.66 -16.42 -4.24
N HIS A 11 2.67 -15.65 -3.82
CA HIS A 11 2.45 -14.45 -3.03
C HIS A 11 1.72 -13.38 -3.87
N PRO A 12 0.93 -12.49 -3.24
CA PRO A 12 0.24 -11.43 -3.97
C PRO A 12 1.19 -10.39 -4.58
N GLU A 13 1.02 -10.09 -5.86
CA GLU A 13 1.68 -8.99 -6.59
C GLU A 13 0.76 -7.78 -6.70
N MET A 14 0.42 -7.19 -5.55
CA MET A 14 -0.62 -6.15 -5.50
C MET A 14 -0.20 -4.85 -6.20
N GLY A 15 1.10 -4.56 -6.30
CA GLY A 15 1.60 -3.37 -6.99
C GLY A 15 1.29 -3.33 -8.49
N HIS A 16 1.01 -4.47 -9.11
CA HIS A 16 0.80 -4.58 -10.55
C HIS A 16 -0.67 -4.61 -10.98
N ILE A 17 -1.62 -4.32 -10.09
CA ILE A 17 -3.01 -4.15 -10.52
C ILE A 17 -3.14 -2.96 -11.46
N LEU A 18 -4.02 -3.09 -12.45
CA LEU A 18 -4.43 -1.95 -13.28
C LEU A 18 -5.43 -1.11 -12.50
N ILE A 19 -5.26 0.21 -12.56
CA ILE A 19 -6.16 1.20 -11.98
C ILE A 19 -6.60 2.18 -13.07
N PRO A 20 -7.76 2.83 -12.93
CA PRO A 20 -8.16 3.89 -13.84
C PRO A 20 -7.07 4.97 -13.95
N HIS A 21 -6.71 5.30 -15.18
CA HIS A 21 -5.67 6.28 -15.49
C HIS A 21 -6.25 7.39 -16.37
N ASP A 22 -6.44 8.56 -15.76
CA ASP A 22 -6.89 9.77 -16.43
C ASP A 22 -5.71 10.41 -17.17
N ARG A 23 -5.56 10.07 -18.45
CA ARG A 23 -4.45 10.53 -19.30
C ARG A 23 -4.54 12.00 -19.71
N GLU A 24 -5.71 12.63 -19.57
CA GLU A 24 -5.85 14.07 -19.79
C GLU A 24 -5.27 14.83 -18.59
N ARG A 25 -5.52 14.33 -17.38
CA ARG A 25 -4.98 14.90 -16.13
C ARG A 25 -3.52 14.51 -15.86
N ASP A 26 -3.12 13.29 -16.18
CA ASP A 26 -1.75 12.77 -16.03
C ASP A 26 -1.32 12.07 -17.34
N PRO A 27 -0.65 12.77 -18.27
CA PRO A 27 -0.24 12.17 -19.54
C PRO A 27 0.96 11.20 -19.42
N PHE A 28 1.42 10.91 -18.21
CA PHE A 28 2.56 10.04 -17.97
C PHE A 28 2.23 8.58 -18.30
N LEU A 29 2.96 7.97 -19.24
CA LEU A 29 2.66 6.62 -19.72
C LEU A 29 2.84 5.51 -18.67
N GLY A 30 3.60 5.76 -17.61
CA GLY A 30 3.96 4.74 -16.62
C GLY A 30 5.43 4.32 -16.68
N ASN A 31 5.91 3.74 -15.59
CA ASN A 31 7.29 3.30 -15.41
C ASN A 31 7.45 1.77 -15.41
N CYS A 32 6.37 1.01 -15.30
CA CYS A 32 6.47 -0.44 -15.18
C CYS A 32 6.89 -1.05 -16.53
N PRO A 33 7.96 -1.87 -16.59
CA PRO A 33 8.40 -2.48 -17.85
C PRO A 33 7.45 -3.57 -18.36
N PHE A 34 6.54 -4.06 -17.51
CA PHE A 34 5.62 -5.15 -17.86
C PHE A 34 4.22 -4.64 -18.25
N HIS A 35 3.76 -3.59 -17.60
CA HIS A 35 2.36 -3.17 -17.66
C HIS A 35 2.19 -1.68 -17.96
N GLU A 36 3.28 -0.93 -18.10
CA GLU A 36 3.30 0.53 -18.23
C GLU A 36 2.62 1.23 -17.04
N ASP A 37 1.30 1.40 -17.09
CA ASP A 37 0.47 2.19 -16.17
C ASP A 37 -0.28 1.36 -15.12
N CYS A 38 0.28 0.22 -14.70
CA CYS A 38 -0.17 -0.42 -13.46
C CYS A 38 0.06 0.50 -12.24
N PHE A 39 -0.52 0.17 -11.09
CA PHE A 39 -0.41 1.00 -9.89
C PHE A 39 1.05 1.39 -9.54
N GLU A 40 1.98 0.42 -9.50
CA GLU A 40 3.40 0.71 -9.29
C GLU A 40 4.01 1.56 -10.41
N GLY A 41 3.62 1.28 -11.65
CA GLY A 41 4.03 2.03 -12.83
C GLY A 41 3.65 3.51 -12.76
N LEU A 42 2.56 3.85 -12.05
CA LEU A 42 2.10 5.21 -11.87
C LEU A 42 2.54 5.85 -10.54
N ALA A 43 2.67 5.09 -9.45
CA ALA A 43 2.81 5.66 -8.09
C ALA A 43 4.16 5.36 -7.40
N SER A 44 5.04 4.56 -8.01
CA SER A 44 6.34 4.27 -7.40
C SER A 44 7.26 5.50 -7.35
N GLY A 45 8.22 5.52 -6.42
CA GLY A 45 9.24 6.58 -6.37
C GLY A 45 9.92 6.86 -7.72
N PRO A 46 10.37 5.82 -8.45
CA PRO A 46 10.89 5.98 -9.81
C PRO A 46 9.87 6.54 -10.81
N ALA A 47 8.59 6.15 -10.72
CA ALA A 47 7.53 6.73 -11.54
C ALA A 47 7.33 8.22 -11.26
N ILE A 48 7.32 8.62 -9.98
CA ILE A 48 7.27 10.01 -9.56
C ILE A 48 8.45 10.78 -10.17
N GLU A 49 9.67 10.29 -9.97
CA GLU A 49 10.88 10.95 -10.46
C GLU A 49 10.88 11.11 -11.98
N LYS A 50 10.51 10.06 -12.72
CA LYS A 50 10.42 10.11 -14.18
C LYS A 50 9.31 11.04 -14.67
N ARG A 51 8.18 11.11 -13.96
CA ARG A 51 7.05 11.98 -14.29
C ARG A 51 7.37 13.45 -14.07
N VAL A 52 7.93 13.80 -12.90
CA VAL A 52 8.10 15.20 -12.47
C VAL A 52 9.52 15.74 -12.69
N GLY A 53 10.46 14.87 -13.09
CA GLY A 53 11.86 15.22 -13.34
C GLY A 53 12.72 15.40 -12.08
N ARG A 54 12.23 15.03 -10.90
CA ARG A 54 12.96 15.14 -9.63
C ARG A 54 12.47 14.12 -8.61
N ALA A 55 13.34 13.71 -7.69
CA ALA A 55 12.98 12.76 -6.64
C ALA A 55 11.77 13.25 -5.80
N GLY A 56 10.82 12.36 -5.52
CA GLY A 56 9.63 12.70 -4.71
C GLY A 56 9.96 13.20 -3.31
N ALA A 57 11.12 12.83 -2.76
CA ALA A 57 11.59 13.30 -1.46
C ALA A 57 11.82 14.81 -1.38
N ILE A 58 12.16 15.47 -2.50
CA ILE A 58 12.42 16.91 -2.57
C ILE A 58 11.26 17.72 -3.16
N LEU A 59 10.16 17.06 -3.54
CA LEU A 59 8.97 17.75 -4.03
C LEU A 59 8.28 18.50 -2.88
N PRO A 60 7.95 19.80 -3.06
CA PRO A 60 7.20 20.58 -2.08
C PRO A 60 5.86 19.93 -1.72
N GLU A 61 5.40 20.07 -0.48
CA GLU A 61 4.15 19.44 -0.03
C GLU A 61 2.90 20.00 -0.72
N ASN A 62 2.98 21.26 -1.16
CA ASN A 62 1.91 21.94 -1.89
C ASN A 62 1.92 21.65 -3.40
N ASP A 63 2.84 20.82 -3.89
CA ASP A 63 2.87 20.44 -5.30
C ASP A 63 1.56 19.72 -5.69
N PRO A 64 0.89 20.14 -6.78
CA PRO A 64 -0.37 19.54 -7.21
C PRO A 64 -0.23 18.07 -7.60
N PHE A 65 0.97 17.59 -7.94
CA PHE A 65 1.25 16.19 -8.23
C PHE A 65 0.80 15.26 -7.10
N TRP A 66 0.90 15.69 -5.84
CA TRP A 66 0.47 14.87 -4.71
C TRP A 66 -1.03 14.56 -4.69
N ASN A 67 -1.85 15.32 -5.41
CA ASN A 67 -3.27 14.98 -5.61
C ASN A 67 -3.47 13.86 -6.65
N ILE A 68 -2.52 13.70 -7.57
CA ILE A 68 -2.48 12.58 -8.52
C ILE A 68 -1.97 11.33 -7.79
N GLU A 69 -0.89 11.46 -7.02
CA GLU A 69 -0.35 10.37 -6.21
C GLU A 69 -1.38 9.81 -5.21
N ALA A 70 -2.09 10.71 -4.51
CA ALA A 70 -3.15 10.30 -3.57
C ALA A 70 -4.33 9.61 -4.28
N GLU A 71 -4.65 9.99 -5.53
CA GLU A 71 -5.67 9.32 -6.35
C GLU A 71 -5.28 7.87 -6.61
N TYR A 72 -4.08 7.63 -7.12
CA TYR A 72 -3.62 6.30 -7.48
C TYR A 72 -3.54 5.36 -6.29
N ILE A 73 -2.98 5.84 -5.16
CA ILE A 73 -2.97 5.07 -3.92
C ILE A 73 -4.41 4.78 -3.48
N ALA A 74 -5.31 5.76 -3.51
CA ALA A 74 -6.69 5.56 -3.09
C ALA A 74 -7.47 4.57 -3.97
N LEU A 75 -7.28 4.60 -5.29
CA LEU A 75 -7.85 3.63 -6.23
C LEU A 75 -7.37 2.20 -5.93
N ALA A 76 -6.07 2.04 -5.67
CA ALA A 76 -5.52 0.74 -5.30
C ALA A 76 -6.10 0.25 -3.96
N LEU A 77 -6.15 1.12 -2.95
CA LEU A 77 -6.72 0.77 -1.64
C LEU A 77 -8.21 0.44 -1.70
N MET A 78 -9.00 1.15 -2.49
CA MET A 78 -10.41 0.83 -2.71
C MET A 78 -10.56 -0.61 -3.21
N ASN A 79 -9.76 -1.02 -4.20
CA ASN A 79 -9.76 -2.39 -4.71
C ASN A 79 -9.40 -3.40 -3.62
N TYR A 80 -8.36 -3.14 -2.82
CA TYR A 80 -7.97 -4.06 -1.73
C TYR A 80 -9.04 -4.15 -0.64
N ILE A 81 -9.71 -3.04 -0.32
CA ILE A 81 -10.82 -3.01 0.64
C ILE A 81 -11.96 -3.90 0.14
N LEU A 82 -12.36 -3.76 -1.12
CA LEU A 82 -13.48 -4.50 -1.70
C LEU A 82 -13.18 -5.99 -1.91
N ILE A 83 -11.93 -6.34 -2.21
CA ILE A 83 -11.54 -7.73 -2.49
C ILE A 83 -11.17 -8.49 -1.21
N LEU A 84 -10.35 -7.88 -0.36
CA LEU A 84 -9.73 -8.57 0.79
C LEU A 84 -10.42 -8.22 2.12
N SER A 85 -11.13 -7.09 2.18
CA SER A 85 -11.73 -6.56 3.41
C SER A 85 -10.78 -6.63 4.63
N PRO A 86 -9.55 -6.07 4.53
CA PRO A 86 -8.58 -6.18 5.60
C PRO A 86 -9.06 -5.41 6.83
N LYS A 87 -8.66 -5.85 8.03
CA LYS A 87 -8.99 -5.16 9.30
C LYS A 87 -8.20 -3.86 9.51
N LYS A 88 -7.02 -3.75 8.90
CA LYS A 88 -6.14 -2.57 8.87
C LYS A 88 -5.32 -2.58 7.58
N ILE A 89 -4.94 -1.39 7.12
CA ILE A 89 -4.04 -1.17 6.00
C ILE A 89 -2.83 -0.39 6.52
N ILE A 90 -1.65 -0.97 6.36
CA ILE A 90 -0.38 -0.35 6.73
C ILE A 90 0.32 0.10 5.45
N LEU A 91 0.44 1.42 5.27
CA LEU A 91 1.15 2.01 4.14
C LEU A 91 2.56 2.36 4.55
N GLY A 92 3.56 1.74 3.92
CA GLY A 92 4.98 2.02 4.12
C GLY A 92 5.71 2.26 2.81
N GLY A 93 7.01 2.51 2.89
CA GLY A 93 7.87 2.82 1.74
C GLY A 93 8.17 4.33 1.62
N GLY A 94 9.19 4.66 0.83
CA GLY A 94 9.77 6.01 0.78
C GLY A 94 8.78 7.13 0.41
N VAL A 95 7.85 6.86 -0.51
CA VAL A 95 6.82 7.84 -0.92
C VAL A 95 5.89 8.16 0.26
N THR A 96 5.46 7.15 1.00
CA THR A 96 4.54 7.32 2.15
C THR A 96 5.20 7.92 3.40
N GLN A 97 6.52 8.17 3.39
CA GLN A 97 7.17 8.97 4.44
C GLN A 97 6.73 10.44 4.42
N ARG A 98 6.11 10.89 3.32
CA ARG A 98 5.47 12.19 3.21
C ARG A 98 4.13 12.19 3.96
N GLU A 99 4.17 12.46 5.27
CA GLU A 99 3.01 12.28 6.17
C GLU A 99 1.73 13.02 5.74
N PHE A 100 1.86 14.17 5.07
CA PHE A 100 0.73 14.93 4.53
C PHE A 100 -0.08 14.17 3.47
N LEU A 101 0.45 13.08 2.89
CA LEU A 101 -0.28 12.23 1.95
C LEU A 101 -1.38 11.43 2.63
N PHE A 102 -1.20 11.01 3.89
CA PHE A 102 -2.19 10.17 4.57
C PHE A 102 -3.58 10.81 4.63
N PRO A 103 -3.75 12.08 5.05
CA PRO A 103 -5.04 12.76 4.99
C PRO A 103 -5.66 12.80 3.58
N ARG A 104 -4.85 13.00 2.52
CA ARG A 104 -5.33 13.06 1.13
C ARG A 104 -5.82 11.69 0.66
N VAL A 105 -5.01 10.65 0.87
CA VAL A 105 -5.36 9.26 0.53
C VAL A 105 -6.63 8.82 1.27
N ARG A 106 -6.70 9.03 2.59
CA ARG A 106 -7.87 8.65 3.39
C ARG A 106 -9.14 9.32 2.89
N ARG A 107 -9.09 10.64 2.67
CA ARG A 107 -10.23 11.39 2.10
C ARG A 107 -10.67 10.79 0.78
N ARG A 108 -9.71 10.56 -0.13
CA ARG A 108 -10.03 10.06 -1.46
C ARG A 108 -10.57 8.63 -1.45
N VAL A 109 -10.06 7.75 -0.57
CA VAL A 109 -10.63 6.41 -0.35
C VAL A 109 -12.08 6.50 0.10
N SER A 110 -12.40 7.38 1.06
CA SER A 110 -13.79 7.56 1.53
C SER A 110 -14.72 8.05 0.42
N GLU A 111 -14.27 8.99 -0.41
CA GLU A 111 -15.02 9.49 -1.57
C GLU A 111 -15.28 8.37 -2.60
N LEU A 112 -14.24 7.59 -2.94
CA LEU A 112 -14.33 6.49 -3.90
C LEU A 112 -15.26 5.36 -3.41
N LEU A 113 -15.21 5.05 -2.12
CA LEU A 113 -16.12 4.06 -1.51
C LEU A 113 -17.56 4.58 -1.41
N ASN A 114 -17.76 5.90 -1.43
CA ASN A 114 -19.06 6.56 -1.48
C ASN A 114 -20.11 5.97 -0.52
N GLY A 115 -19.70 5.64 0.71
CA GLY A 115 -20.57 5.06 1.74
C GLY A 115 -20.99 3.59 1.51
N TYR A 116 -20.53 2.93 0.45
CA TYR A 116 -20.88 1.52 0.16
C TYR A 116 -20.41 0.57 1.26
N VAL A 117 -19.17 0.75 1.75
CA VAL A 117 -18.63 -0.03 2.86
C VAL A 117 -18.94 0.68 4.18
N ALA A 118 -20.11 0.38 4.75
CA ALA A 118 -20.63 1.01 5.97
C ALA A 118 -19.99 0.47 7.27
N SER A 119 -18.65 0.46 7.36
CA SER A 119 -17.91 0.07 8.55
C SER A 119 -17.45 1.30 9.34
N LYS A 120 -17.57 1.26 10.68
CA LYS A 120 -17.04 2.32 11.57
C LYS A 120 -15.54 2.57 11.38
N SER A 121 -14.77 1.56 10.99
CA SER A 121 -13.34 1.73 10.69
C SER A 121 -13.09 2.65 9.49
N ILE A 122 -14.03 2.74 8.55
CA ILE A 122 -13.92 3.56 7.34
C ILE A 122 -14.67 4.88 7.52
N LEU A 123 -15.89 4.84 8.06
CA LEU A 123 -16.74 6.04 8.19
C LEU A 123 -16.29 6.98 9.31
N GLU A 124 -15.79 6.42 10.42
CA GLU A 124 -15.50 7.20 11.64
C GLU A 124 -14.01 7.18 12.01
N ASN A 125 -13.28 6.09 11.72
CA ASN A 125 -11.93 5.85 12.26
C ASN A 125 -10.89 5.53 11.19
N ILE A 126 -10.99 6.17 10.01
CA ILE A 126 -10.16 5.85 8.85
C ILE A 126 -8.66 6.11 9.08
N ASP A 127 -8.33 7.01 10.00
CA ASP A 127 -6.97 7.32 10.42
C ASP A 127 -6.30 6.15 11.15
N SER A 128 -7.07 5.39 11.92
CA SER A 128 -6.63 4.17 12.59
C SER A 128 -6.61 2.96 11.64
N TYR A 129 -7.42 3.02 10.58
CA TYR A 129 -7.58 1.98 9.58
C TYR A 129 -6.46 1.99 8.54
N ILE A 130 -6.19 3.14 7.91
CA ILE A 130 -5.09 3.37 6.96
C ILE A 130 -4.02 4.19 7.67
N ARG A 131 -2.90 3.57 8.05
CA ARG A 131 -1.90 4.20 8.92
C ARG A 131 -0.46 3.85 8.53
N PRO A 132 0.53 4.66 8.95
CA PRO A 132 1.93 4.32 8.78
C PRO A 132 2.31 3.09 9.63
N PRO A 133 3.44 2.43 9.31
CA PRO A 133 3.93 1.27 10.06
C PRO A 133 4.35 1.71 11.46
N GLY A 134 3.87 1.00 12.49
CA GLY A 134 4.24 1.30 13.89
C GLY A 134 5.72 1.06 14.20
N LEU A 135 6.39 0.22 13.40
CA LEU A 135 7.82 -0.06 13.50
C LEU A 135 8.66 0.83 12.55
N GLY A 136 8.03 1.81 11.88
CA GLY A 136 8.66 2.64 10.87
C GLY A 136 9.35 1.81 9.79
N ASN A 137 10.57 2.23 9.41
CA ASN A 137 11.38 1.58 8.37
C ASN A 137 11.95 0.20 8.78
N GLN A 138 11.72 -0.25 10.02
CA GLN A 138 12.22 -1.53 10.52
C GLN A 138 11.23 -2.69 10.30
N SER A 139 10.05 -2.41 9.74
CA SER A 139 8.99 -3.42 9.57
C SER A 139 9.47 -4.66 8.79
N GLY A 140 10.30 -4.45 7.74
CA GLY A 140 10.85 -5.54 6.93
C GLY A 140 11.90 -6.37 7.66
N SER A 141 12.91 -5.72 8.27
CA SER A 141 13.98 -6.42 8.98
C SER A 141 13.47 -7.17 10.22
N LEU A 142 12.58 -6.56 11.01
CA LEU A 142 11.93 -7.22 12.14
C LEU A 142 11.00 -8.36 11.70
N GLY A 143 10.35 -8.22 10.53
CA GLY A 143 9.58 -9.31 9.92
C GLY A 143 10.44 -10.53 9.57
N ALA A 144 11.65 -10.32 9.03
CA ALA A 144 12.58 -11.41 8.76
C ALA A 144 13.04 -12.13 10.03
N ILE A 145 13.32 -11.37 11.11
CA ILE A 145 13.64 -11.95 12.43
C ILE A 145 12.44 -12.75 12.96
N ALA A 146 11.22 -12.23 12.84
CA ALA A 146 10.01 -12.94 13.26
C ALA A 146 9.81 -14.25 12.49
N LEU A 147 10.14 -14.30 11.19
CA LEU A 147 10.13 -15.53 10.39
C LEU A 147 11.17 -16.54 10.89
N ALA A 148 12.37 -16.09 11.25
CA ALA A 148 13.41 -16.96 11.81
C ALA A 148 12.97 -17.59 13.15
N VAL A 149 12.39 -16.78 14.05
CA VAL A 149 11.82 -17.27 15.32
C VAL A 149 10.70 -18.28 15.07
N LEU A 150 9.81 -18.01 14.11
CA LEU A 150 8.73 -18.94 13.75
C LEU A 150 9.28 -20.27 13.22
N ALA A 151 10.35 -20.23 12.41
CA ALA A 151 11.00 -21.42 11.89
C ALA A 151 11.61 -22.26 13.02
N MET A 152 12.31 -21.63 13.98
CA MET A 152 12.87 -22.32 15.16
C MET A 152 11.78 -23.02 15.99
N GLN A 153 10.67 -22.33 16.27
CA GLN A 153 9.55 -22.88 17.04
C GLN A 153 8.80 -24.02 16.31
N LEU A 154 8.89 -24.09 14.99
CA LEU A 154 8.34 -25.18 14.21
C LEU A 154 9.25 -26.40 14.21
N ASP A 155 10.57 -26.20 14.30
CA ASP A 155 11.55 -27.27 14.40
C ASP A 155 11.51 -27.95 15.77
N GLU A 156 11.50 -27.16 16.85
CA GLU A 156 11.37 -27.66 18.23
C GLU A 156 10.11 -28.51 18.46
N ARG A 157 9.03 -28.23 17.71
CA ARG A 157 7.78 -29.01 17.78
C ARG A 157 7.83 -30.31 16.99
N LYS A 158 8.70 -30.44 15.98
CA LYS A 158 8.89 -31.70 15.26
C LYS A 158 9.73 -32.67 16.08
N ASP A 159 10.60 -32.15 16.93
CA ASP A 159 11.48 -32.92 17.80
C ASP A 159 10.89 -33.20 19.19
N ASP A 160 9.63 -32.80 19.46
CA ASP A 160 8.94 -33.14 20.72
C ASP A 160 8.35 -34.56 20.64
N PRO A 161 8.88 -35.55 21.38
CA PRO A 161 8.42 -36.95 21.33
C PRO A 161 7.03 -37.16 21.95
N ARG A 162 6.35 -36.11 22.41
CA ARG A 162 4.99 -36.13 22.98
C ARG A 162 3.92 -35.67 21.99
N ILE A 163 4.31 -35.16 20.82
CA ILE A 163 3.44 -34.88 19.66
C ILE A 163 3.81 -35.84 18.52
#